data_AF-A0A2V9JYK6-F1
#
_entry.id   AF-A0A2V9JYK6-F1
#
_cell.length_a   1.000
_cell.length_b   1.000
_cell.length_c   1.000
_cell.angle_alpha   90.00
_cell.angle_beta   90.00
_cell.angle_gamma   90.00
#
_symmetry.space_group_name_H-M   'P 1'
#
loop_
_entity.id
_entity.type
_entity.pdbx_description
1 polymer ?
#
loop_
_entity_poly.entity_id
_entity_poly.type
_entity_poly.pdbx_seq_one_letter_code
_entity_poly.pdbx_strand_id
1 'polypeptide(L)'
;MKASVKDDRALVEARAPGLRLESSARVGLRAPYPAEVELVANDSDLSALGIVVDNAPLTGALGGRVKASGDLSAWRKGEATARIDSVRLGVAGREVRSREAFELGYREGMLRVSPAAIMSGPAALEIGGTVALERTAGRGALRVQGASPPERRPSTSSSRGRRSG
;
A
#
# COMPACT_ATOMS: atom_id res chain seq x y z
N MET A 1 -22.15 8.60 -7.16
CA MET A 1 -22.39 7.82 -5.92
C MET A 1 -23.85 7.39 -5.91
N LYS A 2 -24.14 6.16 -5.50
CA LYS A 2 -25.48 5.62 -5.29
C LYS A 2 -25.54 5.03 -3.89
N ALA A 3 -26.63 5.25 -3.18
CA ALA A 3 -26.89 4.62 -1.89
C ALA A 3 -28.34 4.15 -1.88
N SER A 4 -28.59 2.95 -1.38
CA SER A 4 -29.93 2.38 -1.26
C SER A 4 -30.03 1.57 0.02
N VAL A 5 -31.19 1.62 0.66
CA VAL A 5 -31.50 0.80 1.82
C VAL A 5 -32.61 -0.18 1.44
N LYS A 6 -32.39 -1.46 1.69
CA LYS A 6 -33.39 -2.52 1.47
C LYS A 6 -33.16 -3.67 2.45
N ASP A 7 -34.23 -4.22 3.00
CA ASP A 7 -34.21 -5.42 3.86
C ASP A 7 -33.20 -5.31 5.02
N ASP A 8 -33.23 -4.19 5.76
CA ASP A 8 -32.28 -3.86 6.83
C ASP A 8 -30.81 -3.87 6.44
N ARG A 9 -30.52 -3.59 5.16
CA ARG A 9 -29.16 -3.44 4.65
C ARG A 9 -29.04 -2.14 3.87
N ALA A 10 -28.01 -1.38 4.16
CA ALA A 10 -27.58 -0.26 3.33
C ALA A 10 -26.52 -0.76 2.34
N LEU A 11 -26.76 -0.51 1.05
CA LEU A 11 -25.80 -0.68 -0.03
C LEU A 11 -25.35 0.71 -0.47
N VAL A 12 -24.04 0.92 -0.51
CA VAL A 12 -23.42 2.16 -1.00
C VAL A 12 -22.45 1.79 -2.10
N GLU A 13 -22.59 2.42 -3.26
CA GLU A 13 -21.69 2.27 -4.38
C GLU A 13 -21.15 3.65 -4.78
N ALA A 14 -19.82 3.81 -4.76
CA ALA A 14 -19.18 4.98 -5.31
C ALA A 14 -18.28 4.56 -6.47
N ARG A 15 -18.32 5.35 -7.53
CA ARG A 15 -17.42 5.19 -8.67
C ARG A 15 -16.82 6.56 -8.93
N ALA A 16 -15.52 6.59 -9.11
CA ALA A 16 -14.77 7.76 -9.52
C ALA A 16 -14.05 7.42 -10.83
N PRO A 17 -14.73 7.57 -11.98
CA PRO A 17 -14.16 7.22 -13.29
C PRO A 17 -12.86 7.96 -13.59
N GLY A 18 -12.75 9.22 -13.19
CA GLY A 18 -11.53 10.03 -13.34
C GLY A 18 -10.32 9.51 -12.55
N LEU A 19 -10.57 8.67 -11.54
CA LEU A 19 -9.54 8.00 -10.74
C LEU A 19 -9.50 6.49 -11.01
N ARG A 20 -10.31 5.98 -11.94
CA ARG A 20 -10.48 4.53 -12.19
C ARG A 20 -10.70 3.71 -10.90
N LEU A 21 -11.46 4.29 -9.98
CA LEU A 21 -11.70 3.75 -8.65
C LEU A 21 -13.18 3.38 -8.50
N GLU A 22 -13.43 2.19 -7.99
CA GLU A 22 -14.75 1.71 -7.62
C GLU A 22 -14.75 1.30 -6.16
N SER A 23 -15.80 1.66 -5.43
CA SER A 23 -16.03 1.20 -4.08
C SER A 23 -17.47 0.73 -3.92
N SER A 24 -17.63 -0.33 -3.16
CA SER A 24 -18.92 -0.85 -2.73
C SER A 24 -18.87 -1.14 -1.25
N ALA A 25 -19.92 -0.77 -0.53
CA ALA A 25 -20.07 -1.05 0.88
C ALA A 25 -21.46 -1.61 1.14
N ARG A 26 -21.53 -2.66 1.94
CA ARG A 26 -22.75 -3.28 2.43
C ARG A 26 -22.73 -3.19 3.94
N VAL A 27 -23.77 -2.62 4.53
CA VAL A 27 -23.86 -2.44 5.97
C VAL A 27 -25.21 -2.97 6.45
N GLY A 28 -25.20 -3.94 7.34
CA GLY A 28 -26.40 -4.37 8.05
C GLY A 28 -26.85 -3.30 9.03
N LEU A 29 -28.15 -3.00 9.04
CA LEU A 29 -28.77 -1.99 9.90
C LEU A 29 -29.25 -2.56 11.25
N ARG A 30 -28.99 -3.84 11.51
CA ARG A 30 -29.22 -4.48 12.81
C ARG A 30 -27.89 -4.70 13.51
N ALA A 31 -27.83 -4.35 14.80
CA ALA A 31 -26.70 -4.68 15.65
C ALA A 31 -26.35 -6.18 15.54
N PRO A 32 -25.08 -6.56 15.35
CA PRO A 32 -23.86 -5.77 15.57
C PRO A 32 -23.41 -4.84 14.40
N TYR A 33 -24.27 -4.65 13.40
CA TYR A 33 -24.03 -3.88 12.18
C TYR A 33 -22.89 -4.45 11.33
N PRO A 34 -23.05 -5.67 10.80
CA PRO A 34 -22.03 -6.28 9.95
C PRO A 34 -21.84 -5.44 8.70
N ALA A 35 -20.60 -5.05 8.43
CA ALA A 35 -20.21 -4.26 7.28
C ALA A 35 -19.18 -4.99 6.44
N GLU A 36 -19.36 -4.93 5.13
CA GLU A 36 -18.42 -5.39 4.12
C GLU A 36 -18.13 -4.21 3.18
N VAL A 37 -16.86 -3.96 2.93
CA VAL A 37 -16.40 -2.89 2.04
C VAL A 37 -15.43 -3.51 1.05
N GLU A 38 -15.62 -3.22 -0.24
CA GLU A 38 -14.72 -3.58 -1.31
C GLU A 38 -14.34 -2.31 -2.07
N LEU A 39 -13.04 -2.09 -2.24
CA LEU A 39 -12.45 -1.02 -3.02
C LEU A 39 -11.60 -1.66 -4.13
N VAL A 40 -11.79 -1.23 -5.37
CA VAL A 40 -11.00 -1.64 -6.51
C VAL A 40 -10.41 -0.39 -7.16
N ALA A 41 -9.09 -0.36 -7.24
CA ALA A 41 -8.32 0.67 -7.91
C ALA A 41 -7.67 0.04 -9.14
N ASN A 42 -7.97 0.55 -10.33
CA ASN A 42 -7.41 0.06 -11.58
C ASN A 42 -6.53 1.14 -12.19
N ASP A 43 -5.23 1.15 -11.84
CA ASP A 43 -4.30 2.18 -12.32
C ASP A 43 -4.80 3.59 -11.94
N SER A 44 -5.17 3.73 -10.67
CA SER A 44 -5.73 4.95 -10.12
C SER A 44 -4.64 6.00 -9.95
N ASP A 45 -4.81 7.13 -10.64
CA ASP A 45 -3.89 8.27 -10.55
C ASP A 45 -3.97 8.94 -9.17
N LEU A 46 -2.87 8.87 -8.42
CA LEU A 46 -2.75 9.44 -7.09
C LEU A 46 -2.52 10.95 -7.13
N SER A 47 -2.01 11.50 -8.23
CA SER A 47 -1.86 12.95 -8.40
C SER A 47 -3.22 13.65 -8.36
N ALA A 48 -4.24 13.01 -8.90
CA ALA A 48 -5.60 13.52 -8.90
C ALA A 48 -6.28 13.48 -7.51
N LEU A 49 -5.70 12.77 -6.53
CA LEU A 49 -6.16 12.80 -5.13
C LEU A 49 -5.68 14.03 -4.37
N GLY A 50 -4.69 14.77 -4.89
CA GLY A 50 -4.13 15.96 -4.22
C GLY A 50 -3.46 15.66 -2.88
N ILE A 51 -2.99 14.43 -2.67
CA ILE A 51 -2.31 14.02 -1.43
C ILE A 51 -0.92 14.66 -1.41
N VAL A 52 -0.58 15.32 -0.31
CA VAL A 52 0.75 15.91 -0.08
C VAL A 52 1.43 15.15 1.05
N VAL A 53 2.63 14.64 0.78
CA VAL A 53 3.49 13.93 1.75
C VAL A 53 4.80 14.71 1.86
N ASP A 54 5.18 15.11 3.08
CA ASP A 54 6.39 15.90 3.34
C ASP A 54 6.51 17.16 2.46
N ASN A 55 5.39 17.89 2.29
CA ASN A 55 5.28 19.08 1.43
C ASN A 55 5.50 18.83 -0.08
N ALA A 56 5.54 17.58 -0.52
CA ALA A 56 5.59 17.22 -1.93
C ALA A 56 4.29 16.53 -2.37
N PRO A 57 3.75 16.86 -3.57
CA PRO A 57 2.59 16.15 -4.08
C PRO A 57 2.95 14.69 -4.34
N LEU A 58 2.10 13.79 -3.86
CA LEU A 58 2.16 12.38 -4.18
C LEU A 58 1.68 12.21 -5.62
N THR A 59 2.49 11.56 -6.44
CA THR A 59 2.21 11.31 -7.85
C THR A 59 2.29 9.84 -8.18
N GLY A 60 1.79 9.46 -9.35
CA GLY A 60 1.88 8.09 -9.87
C GLY A 60 0.56 7.34 -9.80
N ALA A 61 0.61 6.01 -9.85
CA ALA A 61 -0.56 5.17 -9.99
C ALA A 61 -0.53 3.97 -9.05
N LEU A 62 -1.72 3.61 -8.56
CA LEU A 62 -1.92 2.43 -7.72
C LEU A 62 -2.99 1.53 -8.32
N GLY A 63 -2.66 0.25 -8.45
CA GLY A 63 -3.55 -0.82 -8.84
C GLY A 63 -3.68 -1.84 -7.73
N GLY A 64 -4.91 -2.14 -7.33
CA GLY A 64 -5.16 -3.15 -6.31
C GLY A 64 -6.61 -3.24 -5.88
N ARG A 65 -6.86 -4.17 -4.97
CA ARG A 65 -8.16 -4.41 -4.37
C ARG A 65 -8.03 -4.46 -2.86
N VAL A 66 -8.89 -3.71 -2.17
CA VAL A 66 -9.05 -3.79 -0.72
C VAL A 66 -10.40 -4.38 -0.41
N LYS A 67 -10.43 -5.36 0.49
CA LYS A 67 -11.64 -5.92 1.07
C LYS A 67 -11.57 -5.75 2.58
N ALA A 68 -12.61 -5.24 3.20
CA ALA A 68 -12.73 -5.16 4.63
C ALA A 68 -14.08 -5.74 5.05
N SER A 69 -14.10 -6.47 6.15
CA SER A 69 -15.31 -7.08 6.69
C SER A 69 -15.25 -7.06 8.22
N GLY A 70 -16.35 -6.69 8.86
CA GLY A 70 -16.45 -6.73 10.30
C GLY A 70 -17.67 -5.98 10.81
N ASP A 71 -17.91 -6.10 12.10
CA ASP A 71 -19.02 -5.40 12.74
C ASP A 71 -18.62 -3.94 13.00
N LEU A 72 -19.44 -2.96 12.56
CA LEU A 72 -19.16 -1.56 12.85
C LEU A 72 -19.13 -1.27 14.37
N SER A 73 -19.90 -2.03 15.15
CA SER A 73 -19.87 -1.97 16.62
C SER A 73 -18.53 -2.43 17.21
N ALA A 74 -17.82 -3.30 16.49
CA ALA A 74 -16.55 -3.90 16.92
C ALA A 74 -15.51 -3.82 15.81
N TRP A 75 -15.39 -2.65 15.16
CA TRP A 75 -14.54 -2.45 13.98
C TRP A 75 -13.08 -2.86 14.20
N ARG A 76 -12.59 -2.79 15.44
CA ARG A 76 -11.24 -3.23 15.84
C ARG A 76 -11.00 -4.74 15.71
N LYS A 77 -12.07 -5.53 15.79
CA LYS A 77 -12.06 -6.98 15.53
C LYS A 77 -12.30 -7.30 14.05
N GLY A 78 -12.49 -6.27 13.23
CA GLY A 78 -12.67 -6.42 11.80
C GLY A 78 -11.42 -6.99 11.13
N GLU A 79 -11.64 -7.52 9.95
CA GLU A 79 -10.61 -8.03 9.07
C GLU A 79 -10.53 -7.14 7.83
N ALA A 80 -9.32 -6.87 7.36
CA ALA A 80 -9.12 -6.24 6.07
C ALA A 80 -8.02 -6.94 5.30
N THR A 81 -8.18 -7.09 3.99
CA THR A 81 -7.20 -7.66 3.09
C THR A 81 -7.02 -6.70 1.92
N ALA A 82 -5.83 -6.16 1.74
CA ALA A 82 -5.47 -5.35 0.61
C ALA A 82 -4.49 -6.12 -0.27
N ARG A 83 -4.90 -6.43 -1.49
CA ARG A 83 -4.03 -6.98 -2.54
C ARG A 83 -3.61 -5.84 -3.44
N ILE A 84 -2.32 -5.56 -3.48
CA ILE A 84 -1.73 -4.51 -4.30
C ILE A 84 -1.08 -5.20 -5.48
N ASP A 85 -1.67 -5.07 -6.66
CA ASP A 85 -1.15 -5.71 -7.88
C ASP A 85 0.03 -4.92 -8.45
N SER A 86 -0.05 -3.59 -8.38
CA SER A 86 1.06 -2.71 -8.74
C SER A 86 0.96 -1.38 -8.00
N VAL A 87 2.10 -0.82 -7.63
CA VAL A 87 2.15 0.53 -7.08
C VAL A 87 3.35 1.26 -7.64
N ARG A 88 3.12 2.50 -8.07
CA ARG A 88 4.15 3.47 -8.46
C ARG A 88 3.82 4.80 -7.81
N LEU A 89 4.63 5.20 -6.85
CA LEU A 89 4.51 6.45 -6.12
C LEU A 89 5.70 7.34 -6.46
N GLY A 90 5.46 8.61 -6.75
CA GLY A 90 6.48 9.63 -6.83
C GLY A 90 6.27 10.65 -5.71
N VAL A 91 7.26 10.84 -4.83
CA VAL A 91 7.25 11.88 -3.79
C VAL A 91 8.57 12.61 -3.80
N ALA A 92 8.57 13.94 -3.89
CA ALA A 92 9.76 14.79 -3.85
C ALA A 92 10.90 14.34 -4.80
N GLY A 93 10.55 13.88 -6.02
CA GLY A 93 11.51 13.39 -7.01
C GLY A 93 12.04 11.96 -6.77
N ARG A 94 11.55 11.26 -5.74
CA ARG A 94 11.84 9.85 -5.48
C ARG A 94 10.68 9.00 -5.98
N GLU A 95 10.98 8.10 -6.91
CA GLU A 95 10.01 7.10 -7.37
C GLU A 95 10.18 5.82 -6.55
N VAL A 96 9.08 5.38 -5.95
CA VAL A 96 8.92 4.12 -5.25
C VAL A 96 7.97 3.25 -6.07
N ARG A 97 8.39 2.04 -6.40
CA ARG A 97 7.57 1.08 -7.14
C ARG A 97 7.66 -0.31 -6.53
N SER A 98 6.56 -1.06 -6.54
CA SER A 98 6.63 -2.48 -6.21
C SER A 98 7.18 -3.26 -7.41
N ARG A 99 8.03 -4.25 -7.13
CA ARG A 99 8.50 -5.19 -8.17
C ARG A 99 7.43 -6.20 -8.54
N GLU A 100 6.63 -6.59 -7.55
CA GLU A 100 5.68 -7.68 -7.62
C GLU A 100 4.38 -7.30 -6.88
N ALA A 101 3.32 -8.06 -7.14
CA ALA A 101 2.09 -7.94 -6.37
C ALA A 101 2.31 -8.43 -4.95
N PHE A 102 1.74 -7.74 -3.96
CA PHE A 102 1.84 -8.12 -2.56
C PHE A 102 0.51 -7.94 -1.85
N GLU A 103 0.39 -8.62 -0.72
CA GLU A 103 -0.84 -8.63 0.07
C GLU A 103 -0.57 -8.13 1.49
N LEU A 104 -1.53 -7.37 1.99
CA LEU A 104 -1.59 -6.86 3.35
C LEU A 104 -2.85 -7.42 3.99
N GLY A 105 -2.74 -8.10 5.13
CA GLY A 105 -3.87 -8.60 5.89
C GLY A 105 -3.91 -7.95 7.27
N TYR A 106 -5.00 -7.31 7.63
CA TYR A 106 -5.27 -6.83 8.97
C TYR A 106 -6.28 -7.74 9.65
N ARG A 107 -5.98 -8.18 10.87
CA ARG A 107 -6.90 -8.96 11.72
C ARG A 107 -6.58 -8.67 13.17
N GLU A 108 -7.59 -8.31 13.96
CA GLU A 108 -7.48 -8.15 15.42
C GLU A 108 -6.31 -7.23 15.86
N GLY A 109 -6.09 -6.12 15.15
CA GLY A 109 -5.02 -5.17 15.47
C GLY A 109 -3.62 -5.56 14.93
N MET A 110 -3.47 -6.71 14.28
CA MET A 110 -2.23 -7.16 13.67
C MET A 110 -2.27 -7.01 12.14
N LEU A 111 -1.33 -6.24 11.60
CA LEU A 111 -1.10 -6.11 10.17
C LEU A 111 -0.05 -7.12 9.73
N ARG A 112 -0.41 -8.07 8.88
CA ARG A 112 0.46 -8.99 8.18
C ARG A 112 0.80 -8.42 6.81
N VAL A 113 2.09 -8.35 6.51
CA VAL A 113 2.63 -7.90 5.23
C VAL A 113 3.29 -9.11 4.58
N SER A 114 2.78 -9.54 3.43
CA SER A 114 3.44 -10.55 2.62
C SER A 114 4.79 -10.02 2.13
N PRO A 115 5.83 -10.87 2.03
CA PRO A 115 7.14 -10.46 1.52
C PRO A 115 7.00 -9.74 0.18
N ALA A 116 7.45 -8.49 0.13
CA ALA A 116 7.33 -7.61 -1.02
C ALA A 116 8.65 -6.88 -1.26
N ALA A 117 9.13 -6.91 -2.50
CA ALA A 117 10.27 -6.13 -2.93
C ALA A 117 9.81 -4.75 -3.44
N ILE A 118 10.16 -3.70 -2.71
CA ILE A 118 9.92 -2.31 -3.03
C ILE A 118 11.19 -1.69 -3.59
N MET A 119 11.13 -1.13 -4.78
CA MET A 119 12.24 -0.44 -5.40
C MET A 119 12.09 1.07 -5.21
N SER A 120 13.14 1.74 -4.75
CA SER A 120 13.23 3.19 -4.66
C SER A 120 14.48 3.66 -5.39
N GLY A 121 14.35 4.07 -6.65
CA GLY A 121 15.49 4.34 -7.52
C GLY A 121 16.41 3.11 -7.65
N PRO A 122 17.72 3.20 -7.32
CA PRO A 122 18.65 2.07 -7.38
C PRO A 122 18.56 1.11 -6.18
N ALA A 123 17.87 1.48 -5.11
CA ALA A 123 17.75 0.66 -3.91
C ALA A 123 16.57 -0.31 -4.00
N ALA A 124 16.77 -1.54 -3.55
CA ALA A 124 15.71 -2.52 -3.36
C ALA A 124 15.53 -2.81 -1.87
N LEU A 125 14.30 -2.73 -1.38
CA LEU A 125 13.91 -3.01 -0.01
C LEU A 125 12.94 -4.19 -0.02
N GLU A 126 13.29 -5.28 0.63
CA GLU A 126 12.38 -6.38 0.91
C GLU A 126 11.72 -6.17 2.27
N ILE A 127 10.39 -6.09 2.27
CA ILE A 127 9.58 -5.86 3.47
C ILE A 127 8.66 -7.06 3.63
N GLY A 128 8.61 -7.64 4.83
CA GLY A 128 7.66 -8.70 5.13
C GLY A 128 7.59 -9.00 6.61
N GLY A 129 6.46 -9.48 7.10
CA GLY A 129 6.28 -9.84 8.50
C GLY A 129 4.98 -9.32 9.08
N THR A 130 4.98 -9.04 10.37
CA THR A 130 3.80 -8.56 11.09
C THR A 130 4.10 -7.26 11.82
N VAL A 131 3.17 -6.32 11.77
CA VAL A 131 3.22 -5.04 12.48
C VAL A 131 2.02 -4.99 13.41
N ALA A 132 2.26 -4.83 14.70
CA ALA A 132 1.21 -4.54 15.67
C ALA A 132 0.77 -3.09 15.48
N LEU A 133 -0.46 -2.87 15.02
CA LEU A 133 -1.02 -1.52 14.88
C LEU A 133 -1.66 -1.03 16.18
N GLU A 134 -2.08 -1.96 17.05
CA GLU A 134 -2.60 -1.65 18.39
C GLU A 134 -1.60 -2.05 19.47
N ARG A 135 -1.54 -1.28 20.58
CA ARG A 135 -0.70 -1.60 21.75
C ARG A 135 -1.07 -2.94 22.40
N THR A 136 -2.32 -3.38 22.21
CA THR A 136 -2.87 -4.65 22.65
C THR A 136 -2.49 -5.82 21.73
N ALA A 137 -2.10 -5.54 20.48
CA ALA A 137 -1.82 -6.55 19.46
C ALA A 137 -0.39 -7.10 19.53
N GLY A 138 0.05 -7.56 20.70
CA GLY A 138 1.35 -8.26 20.86
C GLY A 138 2.59 -7.52 20.30
N ARG A 139 3.68 -8.26 20.06
CA ARG A 139 4.88 -7.74 19.36
C ARG A 139 4.79 -8.12 17.88
N GLY A 140 4.80 -7.11 17.00
CA GLY A 140 5.03 -7.32 15.58
C GLY A 140 6.48 -7.72 15.30
N ALA A 141 6.69 -8.61 14.32
CA ALA A 141 8.00 -8.95 13.80
C ALA A 141 8.07 -8.53 12.32
N LEU A 142 8.42 -7.26 12.07
CA LEU A 142 8.66 -6.75 10.73
C LEU A 142 10.11 -7.01 10.34
N ARG A 143 10.32 -7.68 9.21
CA ARG A 143 11.64 -7.83 8.59
C ARG A 143 11.74 -6.80 7.47
N VAL A 144 12.77 -5.98 7.54
CA VAL A 144 13.13 -5.03 6.49
C VAL A 144 14.57 -5.34 6.10
N GLN A 145 14.77 -5.80 4.87
CA GLN A 145 16.09 -6.08 4.31
C GLN A 145 16.34 -5.11 3.16
N GLY A 146 17.36 -4.27 3.29
CA GLY A 146 17.77 -3.37 2.23
C GLY A 146 18.95 -3.94 1.47
N ALA A 147 18.82 -4.04 0.16
CA ALA A 147 19.94 -4.20 -0.76
C ALA A 147 20.18 -2.86 -1.45
N SER A 148 21.22 -2.14 -1.04
CA SER A 148 21.81 -1.09 -1.85
C SER A 148 22.79 -1.72 -2.85
N PRO A 149 22.82 -1.28 -4.12
CA PRO A 149 23.89 -1.68 -5.01
C PRO A 149 25.23 -1.24 -4.41
N PRO A 150 26.32 -2.00 -4.59
CA PRO A 150 27.64 -1.61 -4.12
C PRO A 150 27.96 -0.23 -4.70
N GLU A 151 28.27 0.71 -3.81
CA GLU A 151 28.77 2.03 -4.17
C GLU A 151 29.94 1.83 -5.14
N ARG A 152 29.79 2.26 -6.39
CA ARG A 152 30.91 2.27 -7.33
C ARG A 152 31.92 3.25 -6.76
N ARG A 153 32.92 2.70 -6.06
CA ARG A 153 34.12 3.45 -5.68
C ARG A 153 34.62 4.17 -6.93
N PRO A 154 34.89 5.49 -6.87
CA PRO A 154 35.51 6.17 -8.00
C PRO A 154 36.82 5.45 -8.30
N SER A 155 36.89 4.85 -9.48
CA SER A 155 38.12 4.29 -10.02
C SER A 155 39.09 5.45 -10.19
N THR A 156 40.04 5.58 -9.26
CA THR A 156 41.20 6.44 -9.43
C THR A 156 42.02 5.88 -10.58
N SER A 157 41.75 6.39 -11.78
CA SER A 157 42.61 6.23 -12.94
C SER A 157 43.89 7.01 -12.67
N SER A 158 44.89 6.33 -12.11
CA SER A 158 46.27 6.81 -12.08
C SER A 158 46.88 6.54 -13.46
N SER A 159 46.83 7.56 -14.32
CA SER A 159 47.63 7.63 -15.53
C SER A 159 49.06 8.08 -15.18
N ARG A 160 50.04 7.21 -15.37
CA ARG A 160 51.46 7.53 -15.68
C ARG A 160 52.08 6.22 -16.13
N GLY A 161 52.44 6.01 -17.39
CA GLY A 161 53.25 6.91 -18.21
C GLY A 161 54.69 6.39 -18.18
N ARG A 162 55.02 5.57 -19.20
CA ARG A 162 56.36 5.07 -19.57
C ARG A 162 57.52 6.01 -19.20
N ARG A 163 58.65 5.44 -18.78
CA ARG A 163 59.93 5.59 -19.51
C ARG A 163 61.00 4.60 -19.04
N SER A 164 61.57 3.94 -20.04
CA SER A 164 62.82 3.20 -20.09
C SER A 164 64.03 4.14 -20.01
N GLY A 165 65.13 3.62 -19.46
CA GLY A 165 66.47 4.21 -19.42
C GLY A 165 67.40 3.30 -18.63
#